data_AF-A0A929KWL6-F1
#
_entry.id   AF-A0A929KWL6-F1
#
_cell.length_a   1.000
_cell.length_b   1.000
_cell.length_c   1.000
_cell.angle_alpha   90.00
_cell.angle_beta   90.00
_cell.angle_gamma   90.00
#
_symmetry.space_group_name_H-M   'P 1'
#
loop_
_entity.id
_entity.type
_entity.pdbx_description
1 polymer ?
#
loop_
_entity_poly.entity_id
_entity_poly.type
_entity_poly.pdbx_seq_one_letter_code
_entity_poly.pdbx_strand_id
1 'polypeptide(L)'
;MERRYKFITLIATLLLTVVAFIFWQISNDVMFINETFALLLLIGSTVAKWSRSNKIQLVIFLALFVPLFSLLNYTYTVEDGDTITTYHSARFSSLVDPIVFLILVVFLGMNLSVIIKFFKGSDEDITDKSDKLTTFYYDKFNSSDERELIGLYKMYNDYPLEAQIALRKIHEERNLNILNFN
;
A
#
# COMPACT_ATOMS: atom_id res chain seq x y z
N MET A 1 3.34 23.41 -0.52
CA MET A 1 3.00 22.32 -1.47
C MET A 1 1.79 21.49 -1.05
N GLU A 2 1.64 21.15 0.24
CA GLU A 2 0.59 20.24 0.73
C GLU A 2 -0.86 20.63 0.36
N ARG A 3 -1.21 21.93 0.36
CA ARG A 3 -2.56 22.40 -0.06
C ARG A 3 -2.87 22.13 -1.54
N ARG A 4 -1.87 22.23 -2.43
CA ARG A 4 -2.06 21.99 -3.87
C ARG A 4 -2.37 20.53 -4.15
N TYR A 5 -1.66 19.60 -3.49
CA TYR A 5 -1.93 18.17 -3.60
C TYR A 5 -3.31 17.78 -3.08
N LYS A 6 -3.74 18.33 -1.93
CA LYS A 6 -5.10 18.09 -1.39
C LYS A 6 -6.19 18.53 -2.38
N PHE A 7 -6.00 19.68 -3.02
CA PHE A 7 -6.92 20.22 -4.01
C PHE A 7 -6.97 19.36 -5.29
N ILE A 8 -5.82 18.92 -5.80
CA ILE A 8 -5.74 18.03 -6.96
C ILE A 8 -6.43 16.69 -6.68
N THR A 9 -6.18 16.08 -5.50
CA THR A 9 -6.86 14.83 -5.13
C THR A 9 -8.37 15.00 -5.01
N LEU A 10 -8.83 16.12 -4.45
CA LEU A 10 -10.27 16.41 -4.35
C LEU A 10 -10.91 16.56 -5.74
N ILE A 11 -10.28 17.32 -6.64
CA ILE A 11 -10.77 17.50 -8.01
C ILE A 11 -10.78 16.17 -8.75
N ALA A 12 -9.73 15.37 -8.63
CA ALA A 12 -9.67 14.05 -9.27
C ALA A 12 -10.80 13.14 -8.78
N THR A 13 -11.03 13.06 -7.46
CA THR A 13 -12.15 12.29 -6.89
C THR A 13 -13.49 12.83 -7.38
N LEU A 14 -13.70 14.15 -7.34
CA LEU A 14 -14.94 14.79 -7.79
C LEU A 14 -15.23 14.49 -9.27
N LEU A 15 -14.21 14.61 -10.12
CA LEU A 15 -14.32 14.38 -11.56
C LEU A 15 -14.63 12.91 -11.85
N LEU A 16 -14.03 11.98 -11.09
CA LEU A 16 -14.34 10.56 -11.19
C LEU A 16 -15.79 10.26 -10.79
N THR A 17 -16.28 10.88 -9.73
CA THR A 17 -17.69 10.76 -9.29
C THR A 17 -18.64 11.30 -10.35
N VAL A 18 -18.32 12.45 -10.96
CA VAL A 18 -19.13 13.04 -12.04
C VAL A 18 -19.14 12.15 -13.28
N VAL A 19 -17.99 11.61 -13.69
CA VAL A 19 -17.89 10.69 -14.83
C VAL A 19 -18.68 9.40 -14.56
N ALA A 20 -18.58 8.83 -13.37
CA ALA A 20 -19.37 7.67 -12.96
C ALA A 20 -20.88 7.96 -13.02
N PHE A 21 -21.30 9.15 -12.58
CA PHE A 21 -22.70 9.59 -12.61
C PHE A 21 -23.23 9.83 -14.04
N ILE A 22 -22.40 10.39 -14.93
CA ILE A 22 -22.74 10.58 -16.36
C ILE A 22 -22.87 9.22 -17.06
N PHE A 23 -21.90 8.32 -16.85
CA PHE A 23 -21.94 6.96 -17.39
C PHE A 23 -23.20 6.23 -16.93
N TRP A 24 -23.57 6.39 -15.66
CA TRP A 24 -24.80 5.87 -15.08
C TRP A 24 -26.05 6.36 -15.82
N GLN A 25 -26.21 7.67 -15.97
CA GLN A 25 -27.34 8.28 -16.68
C GLN A 25 -27.48 7.81 -18.13
N ILE A 26 -26.37 7.58 -18.84
CA ILE A 26 -26.38 7.08 -20.22
C ILE A 26 -26.82 5.60 -20.26
N SER A 27 -26.46 4.84 -19.23
CA SER A 27 -26.68 3.40 -19.22
C SER A 27 -28.11 2.96 -18.86
N ASN A 28 -28.97 3.87 -18.42
CA ASN A 28 -30.35 3.65 -17.94
C ASN A 28 -30.52 2.56 -16.85
N ASP A 29 -29.43 2.09 -16.26
CA ASP A 29 -29.44 1.13 -15.17
C ASP A 29 -29.44 1.85 -13.82
N VAL A 30 -29.81 1.18 -12.72
CA VAL A 30 -29.67 1.72 -11.36
C VAL A 30 -28.24 1.46 -10.87
N MET A 31 -27.63 2.43 -10.16
CA MET A 31 -26.30 2.25 -9.58
C MET A 31 -26.34 1.04 -8.64
N PHE A 32 -25.50 0.04 -8.89
CA PHE A 32 -25.53 -1.16 -8.07
C PHE A 32 -24.93 -0.85 -6.69
N ILE A 33 -25.42 -1.55 -5.67
CA ILE A 33 -24.98 -1.36 -4.28
C ILE A 33 -23.45 -1.44 -4.16
N ASN A 34 -22.81 -2.32 -4.93
CA ASN A 34 -21.36 -2.49 -4.94
C ASN A 34 -20.61 -1.26 -5.46
N GLU A 35 -21.05 -0.67 -6.57
CA GLU A 35 -20.45 0.52 -7.18
C GLU A 35 -20.62 1.74 -6.27
N THR A 36 -21.82 1.90 -5.70
CA THR A 36 -22.14 2.99 -4.76
C THR A 36 -21.31 2.86 -3.49
N PHE A 37 -21.18 1.64 -2.96
CA PHE A 37 -20.36 1.37 -1.79
C PHE A 37 -18.87 1.65 -2.06
N ALA A 38 -18.35 1.25 -3.22
CA ALA A 38 -16.97 1.54 -3.62
C ALA A 38 -16.72 3.06 -3.75
N LEU A 39 -17.65 3.81 -4.33
CA LEU A 39 -17.58 5.28 -4.41
C LEU A 39 -17.57 5.94 -3.02
N LEU A 40 -18.43 5.48 -2.11
CA LEU A 40 -18.45 5.96 -0.73
C LEU A 40 -17.13 5.68 0.00
N LEU A 41 -16.53 4.51 -0.22
CA LEU A 41 -15.21 4.17 0.30
C LEU A 41 -14.12 5.08 -0.28
N LEU A 42 -14.17 5.42 -1.57
CA LEU A 42 -13.23 6.35 -2.20
C LEU A 42 -13.35 7.78 -1.61
N ILE A 43 -14.57 8.27 -1.42
CA ILE A 43 -14.83 9.57 -0.77
C ILE A 43 -14.31 9.53 0.67
N GLY A 44 -14.66 8.48 1.42
CA GLY A 44 -14.16 8.24 2.78
C GLY A 44 -12.64 8.20 2.85
N SER A 45 -11.97 7.61 1.85
CA SER A 45 -10.51 7.59 1.78
C SER A 45 -9.90 8.97 1.63
N THR A 46 -10.55 9.84 0.85
CA THR A 46 -10.10 11.22 0.63
C THR A 46 -10.18 12.00 1.94
N VAL A 47 -11.27 11.81 2.71
CA VAL A 47 -11.44 12.40 4.05
C VAL A 47 -10.43 11.84 5.04
N ALA A 48 -10.23 10.51 5.07
CA ALA A 48 -9.26 9.84 5.94
C ALA A 48 -7.81 10.26 5.66
N LYS A 49 -7.51 10.62 4.41
CA LYS A 49 -6.23 11.21 4.03
C LYS A 49 -6.02 12.58 4.64
N TRP A 50 -7.07 13.36 4.81
CA TRP A 50 -6.98 14.67 5.47
C TRP A 50 -6.82 14.56 6.98
N SER A 51 -7.43 13.56 7.61
CA SER A 51 -7.23 13.26 9.04
C SER A 51 -5.90 12.57 9.35
N ARG A 52 -5.07 12.29 8.32
CA ARG A 52 -3.76 11.62 8.43
C ARG A 52 -3.81 10.26 9.15
N SER A 53 -4.95 9.57 9.11
CA SER A 53 -5.11 8.27 9.77
C SER A 53 -4.79 7.11 8.82
N ASN A 54 -3.57 6.59 8.92
CA ASN A 54 -3.10 5.45 8.13
C ASN A 54 -3.94 4.18 8.39
N LYS A 55 -4.40 3.98 9.64
CA LYS A 55 -5.23 2.83 10.03
C LYS A 55 -6.57 2.82 9.29
N ILE A 56 -7.23 3.98 9.21
CA ILE A 56 -8.52 4.10 8.52
C ILE A 56 -8.35 3.86 7.01
N GLN A 57 -7.28 4.39 6.40
CA GLN A 57 -7.00 4.13 4.99
C GLN A 57 -6.80 2.64 4.71
N LEU A 58 -6.18 1.91 5.63
CA LEU A 58 -5.99 0.47 5.49
C LEU A 58 -7.29 -0.31 5.64
N VAL A 59 -8.16 0.07 6.58
CA VAL A 59 -9.50 -0.52 6.71
C VAL A 59 -10.31 -0.29 5.44
N ILE A 60 -10.25 0.93 4.87
CA ILE A 60 -10.93 1.25 3.60
C ILE A 60 -10.36 0.43 2.44
N PHE A 61 -9.03 0.25 2.38
CA PHE A 61 -8.39 -0.61 1.39
C PHE A 61 -8.92 -2.05 1.44
N LEU A 62 -9.00 -2.64 2.64
CA LEU A 62 -9.56 -3.98 2.82
C LEU A 62 -11.05 -4.03 2.47
N ALA A 63 -11.81 -3.00 2.85
CA ALA A 63 -13.24 -2.91 2.56
C ALA A 63 -13.54 -2.82 1.05
N LEU A 64 -12.64 -2.27 0.23
CA LEU A 64 -12.80 -2.18 -1.23
C LEU A 64 -12.80 -3.55 -1.93
N PHE A 65 -12.31 -4.62 -1.30
CA PHE A 65 -12.41 -5.97 -1.86
C PHE A 65 -13.82 -6.55 -1.80
N VAL A 66 -14.67 -6.08 -0.88
CA VAL A 66 -16.07 -6.54 -0.76
C VAL A 66 -16.88 -6.20 -2.01
N PRO A 67 -16.93 -4.95 -2.49
CA PRO A 67 -17.62 -4.63 -3.73
C PRO A 67 -16.88 -5.17 -4.96
N LEU A 68 -15.55 -5.38 -4.89
CA LEU A 68 -14.75 -5.84 -6.03
C LEU A 68 -15.13 -7.25 -6.47
N PHE A 69 -15.28 -8.17 -5.52
CA PHE A 69 -15.62 -9.56 -5.80
C PHE A 69 -17.13 -9.80 -5.94
N SER A 70 -17.92 -8.72 -5.96
CA SER A 70 -19.38 -8.78 -6.03
C SER A 70 -19.97 -9.81 -5.04
N LEU A 71 -19.37 -9.94 -3.85
CA LEU A 71 -19.76 -10.96 -2.85
C LEU A 71 -21.19 -10.74 -2.34
N LEU A 72 -21.72 -9.52 -2.52
CA LEU A 72 -23.09 -9.14 -2.21
C LEU A 72 -23.96 -9.15 -3.48
N ASN A 73 -23.83 -10.18 -4.31
CA ASN A 73 -24.73 -10.36 -5.43
C ASN A 73 -26.10 -10.81 -4.92
N TYR A 74 -27.13 -10.01 -5.16
CA TYR A 74 -28.51 -10.31 -4.81
C TYR A 74 -29.35 -10.32 -6.08
N THR A 75 -30.28 -11.28 -6.13
CA THR A 75 -31.33 -11.32 -7.14
C THR A 75 -32.63 -11.08 -6.40
N TYR A 76 -33.44 -10.12 -6.85
CA TYR A 76 -34.77 -9.91 -6.31
C TYR A 76 -35.78 -9.91 -7.45
N THR A 77 -36.88 -10.61 -7.22
CA THR A 77 -38.02 -10.69 -8.12
C THR A 77 -39.10 -9.76 -7.61
N VAL A 78 -39.56 -8.85 -8.46
CA VAL A 78 -40.76 -8.07 -8.23
C VAL A 78 -41.86 -8.68 -9.08
N GLU A 79 -42.92 -9.11 -8.43
CA GLU A 79 -44.12 -9.65 -9.06
C GLU A 79 -45.19 -8.56 -9.02
N ASP A 80 -45.62 -8.11 -10.20
CA ASP A 80 -46.71 -7.16 -10.37
C ASP A 80 -47.71 -7.75 -11.36
N GLY A 81 -48.84 -8.25 -10.85
CA GLY A 81 -49.82 -9.00 -11.64
C GLY A 81 -49.24 -10.28 -12.25
N ASP A 82 -49.45 -10.49 -13.56
CA ASP A 82 -48.91 -11.63 -14.32
C ASP A 82 -47.45 -11.43 -14.78
N THR A 83 -46.84 -10.28 -14.47
CA THR A 83 -45.47 -9.96 -14.87
C THR A 83 -44.48 -10.18 -13.73
N ILE A 84 -43.58 -11.15 -13.92
CA ILE A 84 -42.43 -11.37 -13.04
C ILE A 84 -41.22 -10.66 -13.64
N THR A 85 -40.72 -9.65 -12.94
CA THR A 85 -39.49 -8.95 -13.33
C THR A 85 -38.37 -9.34 -12.38
N THR A 86 -37.35 -10.02 -12.91
CA THR A 86 -36.18 -10.44 -12.12
C THR A 86 -35.06 -9.42 -12.30
N TYR A 87 -34.63 -8.81 -11.21
CA TYR A 87 -33.51 -7.88 -11.20
C TYR A 87 -32.28 -8.61 -10.64
N HIS A 88 -31.18 -8.58 -11.41
CA HIS A 88 -29.89 -9.10 -10.99
C HIS A 88 -28.97 -7.96 -10.63
N SER A 89 -28.29 -8.05 -9.49
CA SER A 89 -27.32 -7.02 -9.06
C SER A 89 -25.98 -7.07 -9.81
N ALA A 90 -25.76 -8.08 -10.67
CA ALA A 90 -24.50 -8.29 -11.37
C ALA A 90 -24.70 -8.15 -12.89
N ARG A 91 -24.15 -7.08 -13.48
CA ARG A 91 -24.16 -6.82 -14.92
C ARG A 91 -23.12 -7.66 -15.67
N PHE A 92 -22.10 -8.13 -14.96
CA PHE A 92 -21.01 -8.92 -15.51
C PHE A 92 -21.00 -10.32 -14.89
N SER A 93 -20.88 -11.36 -15.72
CA SER A 93 -20.60 -12.74 -15.26
C SER A 93 -19.17 -12.93 -14.75
N SER A 94 -18.34 -11.87 -14.80
CA SER A 94 -16.98 -11.88 -14.29
C SER A 94 -16.95 -11.75 -12.77
N LEU A 95 -16.01 -12.45 -12.15
CA LEU A 95 -15.72 -12.40 -10.71
C LEU A 95 -15.31 -11.00 -10.20
N VAL A 96 -15.08 -10.04 -11.10
CA VAL A 96 -14.61 -8.69 -10.78
C VAL A 96 -15.43 -7.66 -11.55
N ASP A 97 -15.93 -6.66 -10.83
CA ASP A 97 -16.60 -5.49 -11.40
C ASP A 97 -15.57 -4.49 -11.95
N PRO A 98 -15.58 -4.18 -13.27
CA PRO A 98 -14.62 -3.26 -13.89
C PRO A 98 -14.62 -1.85 -13.30
N ILE A 99 -15.78 -1.34 -12.88
CA ILE A 99 -15.91 0.02 -12.31
C ILE A 99 -15.29 0.03 -10.92
N VAL A 100 -15.61 -0.97 -10.09
CA VAL A 100 -15.02 -1.09 -8.75
C VAL A 100 -13.51 -1.32 -8.84
N PHE A 101 -13.05 -2.09 -9.81
CA PHE A 101 -11.62 -2.26 -10.07
C PHE A 101 -10.93 -0.94 -10.44
N LEU A 102 -11.55 -0.12 -11.28
CA LEU A 102 -11.03 1.21 -11.61
C LEU A 102 -10.95 2.11 -10.36
N ILE A 103 -11.98 2.08 -9.50
CA ILE A 103 -11.98 2.80 -8.22
C ILE A 103 -10.82 2.33 -7.33
N LEU A 104 -10.58 1.01 -7.25
CA LEU A 104 -9.45 0.45 -6.50
C LEU A 104 -8.11 0.96 -7.04
N VAL A 105 -7.92 1.01 -8.37
CA VAL A 105 -6.69 1.55 -8.99
C VAL A 105 -6.47 3.01 -8.60
N VAL A 106 -7.52 3.84 -8.64
CA VAL A 106 -7.45 5.24 -8.22
C VAL A 106 -7.09 5.35 -6.74
N PHE A 107 -7.74 4.54 -5.89
CA PHE A 107 -7.44 4.48 -4.46
C PHE A 107 -5.97 4.12 -4.20
N LEU A 108 -5.44 3.10 -4.90
CA LEU A 108 -4.04 2.69 -4.79
C LEU A 108 -3.10 3.83 -5.18
N GLY A 109 -3.35 4.51 -6.30
CA GLY A 109 -2.56 5.67 -6.73
C GLY A 109 -2.56 6.80 -5.69
N MET A 110 -3.69 7.03 -5.03
CA MET A 110 -3.82 8.06 -4.00
C MET A 110 -3.14 7.67 -2.67
N ASN A 111 -3.11 6.39 -2.30
CA ASN A 111 -2.69 5.93 -0.96
C ASN A 111 -1.47 4.98 -1.01
N LEU A 112 -0.73 4.97 -2.12
CA LEU A 112 0.39 4.06 -2.35
C LEU A 112 1.42 4.07 -1.23
N SER A 113 1.74 5.24 -0.68
CA SER A 113 2.73 5.36 0.41
C SER A 113 2.32 4.63 1.69
N VAL A 114 1.04 4.68 2.05
CA VAL A 114 0.53 4.00 3.25
C VAL A 114 0.50 2.49 3.05
N ILE A 115 0.13 2.04 1.84
CA ILE A 115 0.10 0.62 1.49
C ILE A 115 1.53 0.05 1.45
N ILE A 116 2.49 0.76 0.84
CA ILE A 116 3.89 0.35 0.84
C ILE A 116 4.44 0.27 2.27
N LYS A 117 4.15 1.25 3.13
CA LYS A 117 4.56 1.21 4.55
C LYS A 117 3.98 0.01 5.29
N PHE A 118 2.74 -0.38 4.98
CA PHE A 118 2.16 -1.58 5.58
C PHE A 118 2.88 -2.86 5.13
N PHE A 119 3.18 -3.01 3.84
CA PHE A 119 3.86 -4.20 3.33
C PHE A 119 5.35 -4.28 3.69
N LYS A 120 6.05 -3.14 3.82
CA LYS A 120 7.48 -3.09 4.15
C LYS A 120 7.79 -3.12 5.64
N GLY A 121 6.78 -3.01 6.52
CA GLY A 121 6.98 -2.82 7.95
C GLY A 121 7.18 -1.34 8.31
N SER A 122 7.00 -0.99 9.58
CA SER A 122 7.18 0.38 10.04
C SER A 122 8.65 0.81 9.91
N ASP A 123 8.91 2.11 9.84
CA ASP A 123 10.28 2.63 9.80
C ASP A 123 11.06 2.18 11.06
N GLU A 124 10.36 2.00 12.19
CA GLU A 124 10.89 1.45 13.45
C GLU A 124 11.31 -0.02 13.32
N ASP A 125 10.50 -0.85 12.65
CA ASP A 125 10.82 -2.27 12.42
C ASP A 125 12.04 -2.44 11.50
N ILE A 126 12.18 -1.54 10.53
CA ILE A 126 13.32 -1.52 9.60
C ILE A 126 14.60 -1.15 10.36
N THR A 127 14.55 -0.11 11.21
CA THR A 127 15.70 0.27 12.05
C THR A 127 16.07 -0.82 13.04
N ASP A 128 15.09 -1.43 13.73
CA ASP A 128 15.35 -2.49 14.71
C ASP A 128 15.96 -3.73 14.05
N LYS A 129 15.52 -4.06 12.82
CA LYS A 129 16.12 -5.13 12.03
C LYS A 129 17.55 -4.80 11.58
N SER A 130 17.79 -3.56 11.16
CA SER A 130 19.12 -3.06 10.79
C SER A 130 20.09 -3.11 11.98
N ASP A 131 19.64 -2.71 13.16
CA ASP A 131 20.45 -2.71 14.38
C ASP A 131 20.78 -4.13 14.84
N LYS A 132 19.82 -5.05 14.76
CA LYS A 132 20.04 -6.49 15.04
C LYS A 132 21.06 -7.10 14.08
N LEU A 133 20.96 -6.81 12.79
CA LEU A 133 21.92 -7.28 11.80
C LEU A 133 23.32 -6.69 12.02
N THR A 134 23.39 -5.39 12.31
CA THR A 134 24.66 -4.71 12.61
C THR A 134 25.31 -5.32 13.86
N THR A 135 24.53 -5.58 14.91
CA THR A 135 25.01 -6.24 16.14
C THR A 135 25.51 -7.66 15.86
N PHE A 136 24.77 -8.44 15.08
CA PHE A 136 25.19 -9.78 14.68
C PHE A 136 26.52 -9.78 13.93
N TYR A 137 26.70 -8.88 12.96
CA TYR A 137 27.96 -8.75 12.23
C TYR A 137 29.09 -8.25 13.12
N TYR A 138 28.80 -7.31 14.02
CA TYR A 138 29.78 -6.80 14.98
C TYR A 138 30.30 -7.94 15.86
N ASP A 139 29.42 -8.72 16.48
CA ASP A 139 29.83 -9.84 17.35
C ASP A 139 30.64 -10.89 16.57
N LYS A 140 30.20 -11.20 15.34
CA LYS A 140 30.89 -12.13 14.45
C LYS A 140 32.31 -11.65 14.12
N PHE A 141 32.48 -10.42 13.66
CA PHE A 141 33.78 -9.88 13.24
C PHE A 141 34.68 -9.53 14.42
N ASN A 142 34.11 -9.16 15.56
CA ASN A 142 34.87 -8.88 16.78
C ASN A 142 35.44 -10.18 17.38
N SER A 143 34.85 -11.33 17.10
CA SER A 143 35.43 -12.62 17.48
C SER A 143 36.61 -13.06 16.60
N SER A 144 36.82 -12.41 15.44
CA SER A 144 37.85 -12.77 14.47
C SER A 144 39.25 -12.30 14.88
N ASP A 145 40.26 -13.04 14.43
CA ASP A 145 41.66 -12.66 14.61
C ASP A 145 42.10 -11.54 13.66
N GLU A 146 43.28 -10.97 13.88
CA GLU A 146 43.76 -9.83 13.10
C GLU A 146 43.99 -10.17 11.61
N ARG A 147 44.36 -11.42 11.29
CA ARG A 147 44.59 -11.84 9.89
C ARG A 147 43.26 -12.03 9.16
N GLU A 148 42.28 -12.62 9.83
CA GLU A 148 40.91 -12.76 9.37
C GLU A 148 40.28 -11.38 9.13
N LEU A 149 40.45 -10.45 10.07
CA LEU A 149 39.97 -9.06 9.95
C LEU A 149 40.54 -8.37 8.70
N ILE A 150 41.84 -8.52 8.39
CA ILE A 150 42.43 -8.00 7.15
C ILE A 150 41.72 -8.58 5.92
N GLY A 151 41.40 -9.88 5.94
CA GLY A 151 40.63 -10.53 4.89
C GLY A 151 39.22 -9.94 4.73
N LEU A 152 38.54 -9.69 5.85
CA LEU A 152 37.21 -9.08 5.88
C LEU A 152 37.23 -7.65 5.30
N TYR A 153 38.23 -6.84 5.65
CA TYR A 153 38.35 -5.47 5.11
C TYR A 153 38.60 -5.44 3.60
N LYS A 154 39.29 -6.44 3.03
CA LYS A 154 39.49 -6.52 1.57
C LYS A 154 38.17 -6.70 0.80
N MET A 155 37.17 -7.32 1.43
CA MET A 155 35.84 -7.54 0.86
C MET A 155 34.81 -6.54 1.38
N TYR A 156 35.24 -5.42 1.99
CA TYR A 156 34.33 -4.46 2.64
C TYR A 156 33.18 -4.02 1.73
N ASN A 157 33.47 -3.70 0.46
CA ASN A 157 32.47 -3.23 -0.50
C ASN A 157 31.50 -4.34 -0.98
N ASP A 158 31.85 -5.61 -0.80
CA ASP A 158 31.01 -6.75 -1.19
C ASP A 158 29.99 -7.12 -0.10
N TYR A 159 30.18 -6.58 1.11
CA TYR A 159 29.28 -6.83 2.24
C TYR A 159 28.03 -5.95 2.21
N PRO A 160 26.92 -6.40 2.83
CA PRO A 160 25.76 -5.55 3.05
C PRO A 160 26.11 -4.37 3.98
N LEU A 161 25.32 -3.30 3.90
CA LEU A 161 25.58 -2.03 4.59
C LEU A 161 25.74 -2.20 6.10
N GLU A 162 24.96 -3.08 6.71
CA GLU A 162 24.98 -3.38 8.15
C GLU A 162 26.31 -4.02 8.58
N ALA A 163 26.88 -4.89 7.73
CA ALA A 163 28.19 -5.49 7.95
C ALA A 163 29.34 -4.48 7.76
N GLN A 164 29.19 -3.56 6.80
CA GLN A 164 30.13 -2.46 6.61
C GLN A 164 30.16 -1.53 7.82
N ILE A 165 28.99 -1.17 8.37
CA ILE A 165 28.87 -0.37 9.60
C ILE A 165 29.55 -1.09 10.77
N ALA A 166 29.31 -2.39 10.93
CA ALA A 166 29.93 -3.19 11.98
C ALA A 166 31.47 -3.22 11.87
N LEU A 167 32.02 -3.43 10.66
CA LEU A 167 33.48 -3.45 10.43
C LEU A 167 34.12 -2.09 10.77
N ARG A 168 33.51 -0.99 10.34
CA ARG A 168 34.00 0.36 10.67
C ARG A 168 34.03 0.60 12.18
N LYS A 169 33.00 0.17 12.91
CA LYS A 169 32.97 0.28 14.37
C LYS A 169 34.12 -0.49 15.03
N ILE A 170 34.42 -1.69 14.54
CA ILE A 170 35.56 -2.49 15.03
C ILE A 170 36.90 -1.84 14.70
N HIS A 171 37.03 -1.24 13.51
CA HIS A 171 38.22 -0.50 13.11
C HIS A 171 38.54 0.63 14.10
N GLU A 172 37.52 1.42 14.43
CA GLU A 172 37.61 2.55 15.38
C GLU A 172 37.96 2.06 16.79
N GLU A 173 37.32 1.00 17.29
CA GLU A 173 37.54 0.48 18.65
C GLU A 173 38.91 -0.19 18.83
N ARG A 174 39.41 -0.89 17.81
CA ARG A 174 40.70 -1.61 17.87
C ARG A 174 41.89 -0.77 17.42
N ASN A 175 41.70 0.50 17.02
CA ASN A 175 42.74 1.38 16.49
C ASN A 175 43.60 0.69 15.41
N LEU A 176 42.94 -0.06 14.52
CA LEU A 176 43.65 -0.82 13.49
C LEU A 176 44.22 0.13 12.44
N ASN A 177 45.54 0.14 12.23
CA ASN A 177 46.19 0.90 11.15
C ASN A 177 46.02 0.21 9.79
N ILE A 178 44.83 -0.35 9.53
CA ILE A 178 44.53 -1.16 8.35
C ILE A 178 43.63 -0.33 7.44
N LEU A 179 44.26 0.30 6.45
CA LEU A 179 43.69 1.01 5.29
C LEU A 179 42.97 2.34 5.59
N ASN A 180 43.44 3.40 4.92
CA ASN A 180 42.66 4.62 4.71
C ASN A 180 41.45 4.25 3.85
N PHE A 181 40.25 4.36 4.41
CA PHE A 181 38.99 4.21 3.67
C PHE A 181 38.87 5.38 2.68
N ASN A 182 39.04 5.10 1.38
CA ASN A 182 38.70 6.01 0.28
C ASN A 182 37.34 5.63 -0.31
#